data_AF-A0AAV9FE65-F1
#
_entry.id   AF-A0AAV9FE65-F1
#
_cell.length_a   1.000
_cell.length_b   1.000
_cell.length_c   1.000
_cell.angle_alpha   90.00
_cell.angle_beta   90.00
_cell.angle_gamma   90.00
#
_symmetry.space_group_name_H-M   'P 1'
#
loop_
_entity.id
_entity.type
_entity.pdbx_description
1 polymer ?
#
loop_
_entity_poly.entity_id
_entity_poly.type
_entity_poly.pdbx_seq_one_letter_code
_entity_poly.pdbx_strand_id
1 'polypeptide(L)'
;MLEPYLDHIMDRASDIRRRNQDRLLFTNSKGGSLDPRGHPWESVPFKHPSTFDTLALDPDRKRAIMDDLRDFVEGKSFYQRTGRAWKRGYLLYGPPGTGKSSMIAAMANYLGYDIYDLELTEVSTNSELRSS
;
A
#
# COMPACT_ATOMS: atom_id res chain seq x y z
N MET A 1 -18.97 25.87 16.75
CA MET A 1 -17.52 26.15 16.80
C MET A 1 -16.67 25.00 17.36
N LEU A 2 -17.25 23.99 18.04
CA LEU A 2 -16.47 22.86 18.60
C LEU A 2 -16.19 21.74 17.57
N GLU A 3 -17.11 21.48 16.64
CA GLU A 3 -16.99 20.37 15.66
C GLU A 3 -15.77 20.50 14.72
N PRO A 4 -15.46 21.68 14.11
CA PRO A 4 -14.29 21.80 13.23
C PRO A 4 -12.96 21.60 13.96
N TYR A 5 -12.92 21.91 15.26
CA TYR A 5 -11.74 21.71 16.10
C TYR A 5 -11.56 20.23 16.48
N LEU A 6 -12.65 19.52 16.77
CA LEU A 6 -12.63 18.08 17.02
C LEU A 6 -12.20 17.31 15.77
N ASP A 7 -12.72 17.66 14.59
CA ASP A 7 -12.30 17.07 13.32
C ASP A 7 -10.81 17.28 13.08
N HIS A 8 -10.30 18.49 13.34
CA HIS A 8 -8.88 18.79 13.21
C HIS A 8 -8.02 17.92 14.17
N ILE A 9 -8.43 17.78 15.44
CA ILE A 9 -7.70 16.94 16.39
C ILE A 9 -7.73 15.47 15.97
N MET A 10 -8.88 14.97 15.50
CA MET A 10 -9.00 13.59 15.03
C MET A 10 -8.14 13.32 13.78
N ASP A 11 -8.11 14.25 12.84
CA ASP A 11 -7.26 14.17 11.64
C ASP A 11 -5.77 14.16 12.03
N ARG A 12 -5.35 15.09 12.89
CA ARG A 12 -3.97 15.14 13.42
C ARG A 12 -3.59 13.89 14.21
N ALA A 13 -4.49 13.37 15.05
CA ALA A 13 -4.25 12.15 15.81
C ALA A 13 -4.12 10.92 14.90
N SER A 14 -4.93 10.86 13.84
CA SER A 14 -4.87 9.79 12.84
C SER A 14 -3.57 9.85 12.04
N ASP A 15 -3.14 11.04 11.64
CA ASP A 15 -1.83 11.28 11.02
C ASP A 15 -0.67 10.82 11.90
N ILE A 16 -0.68 11.18 13.19
CA ILE A 16 0.36 10.79 14.15
C ILE A 16 0.37 9.28 14.34
N ARG A 17 -0.78 8.65 14.52
CA ARG A 17 -0.89 7.18 14.62
C ARG A 17 -0.35 6.51 13.36
N ARG A 18 -0.75 6.98 12.18
CA ARG A 18 -0.27 6.44 10.90
C ARG A 18 1.23 6.59 10.70
N ARG A 19 1.85 7.67 11.20
CA ARG A 19 3.32 7.87 11.15
C ARG A 19 4.07 6.99 12.14
N ASN A 20 3.49 6.71 13.31
CA ASN A 20 4.13 5.95 14.38
C ASN A 20 3.82 4.45 14.33
N GLN A 21 2.89 4.02 13.49
CA GLN A 21 2.53 2.62 13.33
C GLN A 21 3.57 1.91 12.44
N ASP A 22 4.08 0.79 12.92
CA ASP A 22 4.89 -0.12 12.11
C ASP A 22 4.02 -0.64 10.96
N ARG A 23 4.56 -0.54 9.74
CA ARG A 23 3.94 -1.11 8.54
C ARG A 23 4.00 -2.61 8.61
N LEU A 24 3.04 -3.28 7.99
CA LEU A 24 2.98 -4.73 7.92
C LEU A 24 3.14 -5.22 6.48
N LEU A 25 3.79 -6.37 6.33
CA LEU A 25 3.79 -7.18 5.12
C LEU A 25 2.89 -8.37 5.38
N PHE A 26 1.84 -8.48 4.59
CA PHE A 26 0.89 -9.59 4.60
C PHE A 26 1.21 -10.56 3.48
N THR A 27 1.19 -11.86 3.77
CA THR A 27 1.37 -12.92 2.77
C THR A 27 0.26 -13.94 2.91
N ASN A 28 -0.23 -14.46 1.78
CA ASN A 28 -1.24 -15.52 1.77
C ASN A 28 -0.58 -16.90 1.98
N SER A 29 -0.81 -17.53 3.12
CA SER A 29 -0.25 -18.86 3.42
C SER A 29 -1.28 -19.96 3.14
N LYS A 30 -0.90 -20.98 2.37
CA LYS A 30 -1.71 -22.20 2.23
C LYS A 30 -1.60 -23.03 3.51
N GLY A 31 -2.70 -23.13 4.25
CA GLY A 31 -2.77 -23.94 5.48
C GLY A 31 -2.10 -23.30 6.71
N GLY A 32 -1.81 -22.00 6.67
CA GLY A 32 -1.31 -21.22 7.80
C GLY A 32 -2.37 -20.89 8.86
N SER A 33 -1.92 -20.31 9.97
CA SER A 33 -2.81 -19.87 11.04
C SER A 33 -3.74 -18.79 10.51
N LEU A 34 -5.05 -19.00 10.60
CA LEU A 34 -6.00 -17.97 10.19
C LEU A 34 -5.84 -16.73 11.10
N ASP A 35 -6.00 -15.55 10.52
CA ASP A 35 -6.15 -14.34 11.32
C ASP A 35 -7.39 -14.47 12.25
N PRO A 36 -7.57 -13.60 13.26
CA PRO A 36 -8.73 -13.66 14.15
C PRO A 36 -10.09 -13.58 13.45
N ARG A 37 -10.12 -13.22 12.15
CA ARG A 37 -11.31 -13.11 11.31
C ARG A 37 -11.50 -14.31 10.38
N GLY A 38 -10.61 -15.30 10.42
CA GLY A 38 -10.71 -16.49 9.59
C GLY A 38 -10.15 -16.30 8.17
N HIS A 39 -9.27 -15.32 7.95
CA HIS A 39 -8.62 -15.09 6.66
C HIS A 39 -7.18 -15.64 6.65
N PRO A 40 -6.70 -16.15 5.49
CA PRO A 40 -5.39 -16.78 5.37
C PRO A 40 -4.26 -15.74 5.18
N TRP A 41 -4.27 -14.67 5.99
CA TRP A 41 -3.26 -13.61 5.93
C TRP A 41 -2.35 -13.70 7.15
N GLU A 42 -1.09 -14.04 6.93
CA GLU A 42 -0.04 -13.88 7.94
C GLU A 42 0.62 -12.52 7.77
N SER A 43 1.04 -11.91 8.89
CA SER A 43 1.62 -10.57 8.88
C SER A 43 2.93 -10.52 9.65
N VAL A 44 3.90 -9.78 9.10
CA VAL A 44 5.18 -9.48 9.75
C VAL A 44 5.47 -7.99 9.67
N PRO A 45 6.20 -7.40 10.64
CA PRO A 45 6.64 -6.01 10.53
C PRO A 45 7.44 -5.76 9.25
N PHE A 46 6.99 -4.81 8.44
CA PHE A 46 7.64 -4.38 7.22
C PHE A 46 8.68 -3.30 7.52
N LYS A 47 9.97 -3.69 7.46
CA LYS A 47 11.11 -2.82 7.71
C LYS A 47 12.08 -2.81 6.53
N HIS A 48 11.61 -2.33 5.37
CA HIS A 48 12.45 -2.23 4.17
C HIS A 48 13.10 -0.83 4.08
N PRO A 49 14.41 -0.72 3.82
CA PRO A 49 15.12 0.57 3.84
C PRO A 49 14.89 1.43 2.59
N SER A 50 14.35 0.86 1.51
CA SER A 50 14.19 1.61 0.24
C SER A 50 13.21 2.77 0.34
N THR A 51 13.67 3.93 -0.11
CA THR A 51 12.88 5.15 -0.38
C THR A 51 13.12 5.59 -1.82
N PHE A 52 12.31 6.52 -2.34
CA PHE A 52 12.54 7.12 -3.66
C PHE A 52 13.92 7.79 -3.81
N ASP A 53 14.54 8.22 -2.71
CA ASP A 53 15.90 8.80 -2.72
C ASP A 53 16.98 7.73 -2.92
N THR A 54 16.76 6.53 -2.38
CA THR A 54 17.71 5.40 -2.52
C THR A 54 17.59 4.68 -3.87
N LEU A 55 16.52 4.91 -4.62
CA LEU A 55 16.29 4.24 -5.90
C LEU A 55 17.06 4.91 -7.03
N ALA A 56 17.83 4.10 -7.76
CA ALA A 56 18.49 4.50 -9.00
C ALA A 56 17.45 4.58 -10.13
N LEU A 57 16.84 5.75 -10.29
CA LEU A 57 15.88 6.06 -11.33
C LEU A 57 16.22 7.41 -11.96
N ASP A 58 15.87 7.54 -13.25
CA ASP A 58 15.86 8.83 -13.91
C ASP A 58 15.00 9.83 -13.10
N PRO A 59 15.51 11.06 -12.81
CA PRO A 59 14.82 12.02 -11.96
C PRO A 59 13.42 12.39 -12.44
N ASP A 60 13.22 12.48 -13.76
CA ASP A 60 11.92 12.85 -14.34
C ASP A 60 10.92 11.71 -14.20
N ARG A 61 11.36 10.46 -14.42
CA ARG A 61 10.53 9.28 -14.16
C ARG A 61 10.16 9.14 -12.69
N LYS A 62 11.12 9.36 -11.79
CA LYS A 62 10.89 9.32 -10.34
C LYS A 62 9.83 10.34 -9.94
N ARG A 63 9.96 11.58 -10.40
CA ARG A 63 8.99 12.65 -10.15
C ARG A 63 7.60 12.30 -10.67
N ALA A 64 7.50 11.85 -11.92
CA ALA A 64 6.22 11.46 -12.51
C ALA A 64 5.49 10.39 -11.68
N ILE A 65 6.22 9.40 -11.15
CA ILE A 65 5.62 8.37 -10.29
C ILE A 65 5.19 8.93 -8.94
N MET A 66 6.02 9.77 -8.31
CA MET A 66 5.68 10.39 -7.02
C MET A 66 4.46 11.32 -7.11
N ASP A 67 4.33 12.05 -8.22
CA ASP A 67 3.19 12.93 -8.49
C ASP A 67 1.92 12.09 -8.72
N ASP A 68 2.00 11.03 -9.53
CA ASP A 68 0.86 10.13 -9.77
C ASP A 68 0.34 9.45 -8.49
N LEU A 69 1.25 9.09 -7.57
CA LEU A 69 0.92 8.54 -6.26
C LEU A 69 0.23 9.58 -5.37
N ARG A 70 0.72 10.82 -5.38
CA ARG A 70 0.10 11.92 -4.63
C ARG A 70 -1.32 12.19 -5.13
N ASP A 71 -1.48 12.33 -6.44
CA ASP A 71 -2.77 12.56 -7.09
C ASP A 71 -3.76 11.44 -6.79
N PHE A 72 -3.29 10.19 -6.75
CA PHE A 72 -4.12 9.05 -6.39
C PHE A 72 -4.65 9.14 -4.95
N VAL A 73 -3.81 9.50 -3.99
CA VAL A 73 -4.18 9.63 -2.58
C VAL A 73 -5.15 10.79 -2.38
N GLU A 74 -4.83 11.96 -2.93
CA GLU A 74 -5.64 13.19 -2.80
C GLU A 74 -6.97 13.08 -3.59
N GLY A 75 -6.99 12.28 -4.65
CA GLY A 75 -8.13 12.10 -5.54
C GLY A 75 -9.32 11.36 -4.92
N LYS A 76 -9.23 10.77 -3.72
CA LYS A 76 -10.31 9.95 -3.13
C LYS A 76 -11.69 10.59 -3.22
N SER A 77 -11.79 11.88 -2.85
CA SER A 77 -13.06 12.62 -2.88
C SER A 77 -13.59 12.80 -4.32
N PHE A 78 -12.72 12.96 -5.31
CA PHE A 78 -13.10 13.08 -6.72
C PHE A 78 -13.65 11.77 -7.27
N TYR A 79 -13.02 10.63 -6.97
CA TYR A 79 -13.53 9.31 -7.38
C TYR A 79 -14.90 9.03 -6.76
N GLN A 80 -15.08 9.35 -5.48
CA GLN A 80 -16.36 9.21 -4.79
C GLN A 80 -17.47 10.07 -5.43
N ARG A 81 -17.19 11.35 -5.72
CA ARG A 81 -18.17 12.25 -6.37
C ARG A 81 -18.55 11.80 -7.78
N THR A 82 -17.64 11.20 -8.52
CA THR A 82 -17.85 10.77 -9.91
C THR A 82 -18.41 9.35 -10.04
N GLY A 83 -18.59 8.63 -8.91
CA GLY A 83 -19.05 7.24 -8.90
C GLY A 83 -18.06 6.24 -9.49
N ARG A 84 -16.79 6.64 -9.69
CA ARG A 84 -15.74 5.78 -10.24
C ARG A 84 -15.05 5.00 -9.13
N ALA A 85 -14.65 3.77 -9.43
CA ALA A 85 -13.86 2.97 -8.51
C ALA A 85 -12.51 3.67 -8.23
N TRP A 86 -12.22 3.90 -6.95
CA TRP A 86 -10.94 4.47 -6.51
C TRP A 86 -9.87 3.37 -6.52
N LYS A 87 -9.25 3.15 -7.68
CA LYS A 87 -8.24 2.11 -7.91
C LYS A 87 -7.12 2.66 -8.80
N ARG A 88 -5.88 2.22 -8.52
CA ARG A 88 -4.68 2.52 -9.32
C ARG A 88 -3.85 1.24 -9.43
N GLY A 89 -3.38 0.93 -10.64
CA GLY A 89 -2.53 -0.23 -10.92
C GLY A 89 -1.23 0.17 -11.58
N TYR A 90 -0.13 -0.46 -11.17
CA TYR A 90 1.20 -0.28 -11.75
C TYR A 90 1.73 -1.64 -12.22
N LEU A 91 2.35 -1.66 -13.41
CA LEU A 91 3.04 -2.84 -13.93
C LEU A 91 4.54 -2.54 -14.01
N LEU A 92 5.32 -3.18 -13.15
CA LEU A 92 6.78 -3.06 -13.14
C LEU A 92 7.38 -4.24 -13.91
N TYR A 93 8.04 -3.97 -15.02
CA TYR A 93 8.66 -5.01 -15.85
C TYR A 93 10.15 -4.71 -16.09
N GLY A 94 10.92 -5.79 -16.30
CA GLY A 94 12.35 -5.72 -16.59
C GLY A 94 13.13 -6.91 -16.02
N PRO A 95 14.43 -7.04 -16.35
CA PRO A 95 15.29 -8.13 -15.90
C PRO A 95 15.27 -8.34 -14.37
N PRO A 96 15.53 -9.56 -13.86
CA PRO A 96 15.71 -9.77 -12.43
C PRO A 96 16.83 -8.87 -11.89
N GLY A 97 16.67 -8.36 -10.66
CA GLY A 97 17.65 -7.47 -10.04
C GLY A 97 17.54 -5.98 -10.38
N THR A 98 16.59 -5.55 -11.21
CA THR A 98 16.40 -4.11 -11.55
C THR A 98 15.65 -3.29 -10.49
N GLY A 99 15.56 -3.77 -9.25
CA GLY A 99 14.95 -3.03 -8.15
C GLY A 99 13.42 -2.94 -8.17
N LYS A 100 12.70 -3.82 -8.88
CA LYS A 100 11.22 -3.84 -8.89
C LYS A 100 10.61 -3.97 -7.50
N SER A 101 11.08 -4.92 -6.69
CA SER A 101 10.61 -5.08 -5.30
C SER A 101 11.02 -3.90 -4.43
N SER A 102 12.22 -3.34 -4.64
CA SER A 102 12.68 -2.12 -3.96
C SER A 102 11.82 -0.90 -4.31
N MET A 103 11.29 -0.83 -5.55
CA MET A 103 10.34 0.18 -5.98
C MET A 103 9.01 0.05 -5.24
N ILE A 104 8.46 -1.16 -5.13
CA ILE A 104 7.23 -1.42 -4.36
C ILE A 104 7.43 -0.99 -2.90
N ALA A 105 8.56 -1.37 -2.30
CA ALA A 105 8.92 -0.97 -0.95
C ALA A 105 9.02 0.55 -0.78
N ALA A 106 9.63 1.26 -1.74
CA ALA A 106 9.70 2.72 -1.70
C ALA A 106 8.32 3.39 -1.84
N MET A 107 7.44 2.85 -2.67
CA MET A 107 6.06 3.32 -2.80
C MET A 107 5.28 3.14 -1.50
N ALA A 108 5.33 1.94 -0.91
CA ALA A 108 4.71 1.65 0.38
C ALA A 108 5.27 2.58 1.47
N ASN A 109 6.58 2.84 1.42
CA ASN A 109 7.23 3.70 2.39
C ASN A 109 6.85 5.17 2.25
N TYR A 110 6.69 5.64 1.01
CA TYR A 110 6.24 7.00 0.70
C TYR A 110 4.77 7.20 1.08
N LEU A 111 3.92 6.20 0.79
CA LEU A 111 2.50 6.24 1.07
C LEU A 111 2.14 5.89 2.51
N GLY A 112 3.04 5.30 3.30
CA GLY A 112 2.68 4.79 4.62
C GLY A 112 1.61 3.71 4.58
N TYR A 113 1.69 2.82 3.58
CA TYR A 113 0.74 1.73 3.37
C TYR A 113 1.39 0.40 3.75
N ASP A 114 0.55 -0.52 4.23
CA ASP A 114 0.92 -1.93 4.38
C ASP A 114 1.03 -2.59 3.00
N ILE A 115 1.84 -3.65 2.91
CA ILE A 115 2.03 -4.42 1.68
C ILE A 115 1.27 -5.74 1.79
N TYR A 116 0.54 -6.09 0.75
CA TYR A 116 -0.07 -7.41 0.59
C TYR A 116 0.62 -8.11 -0.57
N ASP A 117 1.42 -9.12 -0.24
CA ASP A 117 2.06 -10.01 -1.20
C ASP A 117 1.16 -11.22 -1.44
N LEU A 118 0.69 -11.36 -2.68
CA LEU A 118 -0.24 -12.41 -3.07
C LEU A 118 0.46 -13.37 -4.02
N GLU A 119 0.86 -14.51 -3.48
CA GLU A 119 1.39 -15.62 -4.25
C GLU A 119 0.23 -16.42 -4.86
N LEU A 120 0.05 -16.29 -6.18
CA LEU A 120 -1.09 -16.91 -6.87
C LEU A 120 -1.03 -18.44 -6.89
N THR A 121 0.16 -19.04 -6.74
CA THR A 121 0.29 -20.51 -6.66
C THR A 121 -0.30 -21.09 -5.39
N GLU A 122 -0.41 -20.28 -4.34
CA GLU A 122 -1.02 -20.67 -3.07
C GLU A 122 -2.55 -20.57 -3.10
N VAL A 123 -3.11 -19.91 -4.12
CA VAL A 123 -4.56 -19.79 -4.30
C VAL A 123 -5.09 -20.90 -5.19
N SER A 124 -5.92 -21.77 -4.62
CA SER A 124 -6.38 -22.98 -5.30
C SER A 124 -7.67 -22.77 -6.11
N THR A 125 -8.48 -21.77 -5.73
CA THR A 125 -9.75 -21.47 -6.42
C THR A 125 -10.02 -19.97 -6.56
N ASN A 126 -10.75 -19.60 -7.61
CA ASN A 126 -11.22 -18.22 -7.81
C ASN A 126 -12.16 -17.74 -6.69
N SER A 127 -12.79 -18.65 -5.95
CA SER A 127 -13.62 -18.31 -4.80
C SER A 127 -12.77 -17.75 -3.65
N GLU A 128 -11.58 -18.30 -3.42
CA GLU A 128 -10.61 -17.81 -2.42
C GLU A 128 -10.10 -16.40 -2.76
N LEU A 129 -9.87 -16.11 -4.05
CA LEU A 129 -9.50 -14.76 -4.52
C LEU A 129 -10.58 -13.71 -4.27
N ARG A 130 -11.86 -14.10 -4.28
CA ARG A 130 -13.00 -13.18 -4.09
C ARG A 130 -13.32 -12.93 -2.61
N SER A 131 -12.90 -13.83 -1.73
CA SER A 131 -13.04 -13.70 -0.27
C SER A 131 -11.83 -13.08 0.43
N SER A 132 -10.76 -12.79 -0.33
CA SER A 132 -9.51 -12.18 0.13
C SER A 132 -9.63 -10.66 0.28
#